data_AF-S2RIK8-F1
#
_entry.id   AF-S2RIK8-F1
#
_cell.length_a   1.000
_cell.length_b   1.000
_cell.length_c   1.000
_cell.angle_alpha   90.00
_cell.angle_beta   90.00
_cell.angle_gamma   90.00
#
_symmetry.space_group_name_H-M   'P 1'
#
loop_
_entity.id
_entity.type
_entity.pdbx_description
1 polymer ?
#
loop_
_entity_poly.entity_id
_entity_poly.type
_entity_poly.pdbx_seq_one_letter_code
_entity_poly.pdbx_strand_id
1 'polypeptide(L)' 'RYLDTHKIPFTEHNINEEPQYIDYLKQKGFQQVPVLEADGLDSFSGFRPDALKQLAV' A
#
# COMPACT_ATOMS: atom_id res chain seq x y z
N ARG A 1 -0.88 11.03 -7.52
CA ARG A 1 -0.24 11.55 -6.29
C ARG A 1 -1.31 11.97 -5.28
N TYR A 2 -2.04 11.00 -4.70
CA TYR A 2 -3.07 11.30 -3.70
C TYR A 2 -2.41 11.52 -2.32
N LEU A 3 -1.56 10.58 -1.90
CA LEU A 3 -0.82 10.64 -0.63
C LEU A 3 0.09 11.88 -0.56
N ASP A 4 0.82 12.22 -1.63
CA ASP A 4 1.62 13.46 -1.68
C ASP A 4 0.77 14.72 -1.49
N THR A 5 -0.42 14.77 -2.12
CA THR A 5 -1.30 15.94 -2.05
C THR A 5 -1.79 16.16 -0.63
N HIS A 6 -2.05 15.07 0.09
CA HIS A 6 -2.46 15.09 1.49
C HIS A 6 -1.29 15.13 2.49
N LYS A 7 -0.04 15.23 2.01
CA LYS A 7 1.19 15.19 2.83
C LYS A 7 1.22 14.00 3.79
N ILE A 8 0.63 12.88 3.39
CA ILE A 8 0.65 11.66 4.19
C ILE A 8 2.05 11.06 4.01
N PRO A 9 2.82 10.83 5.09
CA PRO A 9 4.09 10.13 4.98
C PRO A 9 3.82 8.69 4.57
N PHE A 10 4.45 8.26 3.46
CA PHE A 10 4.39 6.88 3.02
C PHE A 10 5.76 6.43 2.54
N THR A 11 6.01 5.12 2.64
CA THR A 11 7.20 4.49 2.09
C THR A 11 6.76 3.62 0.92
N GLU A 12 7.30 3.91 -0.27
CA GLU A 12 7.07 3.08 -1.45
C GLU A 12 8.15 2.01 -1.51
N HIS A 13 7.73 0.75 -1.53
CA HIS A 13 8.59 -0.40 -1.77
C HIS A 13 8.28 -0.99 -3.14
N ASN A 14 9.21 -0.84 -4.09
CA ASN A 14 9.04 -1.38 -5.42
C ASN A 14 9.53 -2.83 -5.46
N ILE A 15 8.60 -3.78 -5.59
CA ILE A 15 8.93 -5.21 -5.62
C ILE A 15 9.83 -5.63 -6.80
N ASN A 16 9.97 -4.80 -7.84
CA ASN A 16 10.93 -5.04 -8.93
C ASN A 16 12.37 -4.75 -8.50
N GLU A 17 12.56 -3.79 -7.60
CA GLU A 17 13.87 -3.43 -7.05
C GLU A 17 14.16 -4.22 -5.76
N GLU A 18 13.11 -4.48 -4.97
CA GLU A 18 13.17 -5.17 -3.68
C GLU A 18 12.33 -6.46 -3.72
N PRO A 19 12.81 -7.52 -4.40
CA PRO A 19 12.07 -8.78 -4.56
C PRO A 19 11.79 -9.50 -3.22
N GLN A 20 12.50 -9.16 -2.15
CA GLN A 20 12.22 -9.64 -0.78
C GLN A 20 10.77 -9.39 -0.33
N TYR A 21 10.13 -8.32 -0.83
CA TYR A 21 8.73 -8.03 -0.49
C TYR A 21 7.76 -8.92 -1.25
N ILE A 22 8.17 -9.61 -2.31
CA ILE A 22 7.30 -10.57 -3.02
C ILE A 22 6.89 -11.69 -2.07
N ASP A 23 7.83 -12.24 -1.31
CA ASP A 23 7.55 -13.29 -0.33
C ASP A 23 6.70 -12.76 0.83
N TYR A 24 6.95 -11.54 1.28
CA TYR A 24 6.12 -10.86 2.27
C TYR A 24 4.65 -10.72 1.80
N LEU A 25 4.43 -10.25 0.57
CA LEU A 25 3.10 -10.11 -0.02
C LEU A 25 2.39 -11.47 -0.15
N LYS A 26 3.12 -12.50 -0.60
CA LYS A 26 2.59 -13.86 -0.71
C LYS A 26 2.20 -14.44 0.65
N GLN A 27 3.03 -14.24 1.69
CA GLN A 27 2.72 -14.70 3.04
C GLN A 27 1.47 -14.03 3.61
N LYS A 28 1.23 -12.76 3.27
CA LYS A 28 -0.01 -12.05 3.61
C LYS A 28 -1.21 -12.43 2.74
N GLY A 29 -1.02 -13.27 1.73
CA GLY A 29 -2.09 -13.71 0.82
C GLY A 29 -2.41 -12.70 -0.29
N PHE A 30 -1.59 -11.67 -0.47
CA PHE A 30 -1.76 -10.73 -1.58
C PHE A 30 -1.27 -11.35 -2.88
N GLN A 31 -2.13 -11.33 -3.90
CA GLN A 31 -1.83 -11.84 -5.23
C GLN A 31 -1.71 -10.74 -6.28
N GLN A 32 -1.94 -9.48 -5.87
CA GLN A 32 -2.06 -8.34 -6.76
C GLN A 32 -1.32 -7.15 -6.16
N VAL A 33 -0.62 -6.41 -7.02
CA VAL A 33 -0.01 -5.12 -6.69
C VAL A 33 -0.75 -3.99 -7.42
N PRO A 34 -0.75 -2.75 -6.91
CA PRO A 34 -0.09 -2.26 -5.70
C PRO A 34 -0.78 -2.73 -4.41
N VAL A 35 -0.02 -2.93 -3.33
CA VAL A 35 -0.57 -3.19 -1.99
C VAL A 35 -0.31 -1.97 -1.13
N LEU A 36 -1.32 -1.53 -0.41
CA LEU A 36 -1.22 -0.43 0.52
C LEU A 36 -1.43 -0.97 1.94
N GLU A 37 -0.51 -0.63 2.81
CA GLU A 37 -0.56 -0.93 4.22
C GLU A 37 -0.44 0.38 4.98
N ALA A 38 -1.30 0.57 5.97
CA ALA A 38 -1.30 1.76 6.79
C ALA A 38 -1.70 1.40 8.22
N ASP A 39 -1.07 2.04 9.19
CA ASP A 39 -1.40 1.83 10.59
C ASP A 39 -2.84 2.27 10.87
N GLY A 40 -3.65 1.35 11.38
CA GLY A 40 -5.07 1.57 11.68
C GLY A 40 -6.04 1.28 10.53
N LEU A 41 -5.54 0.79 9.38
CA LEU A 41 -6.36 0.32 8.26
C LEU A 41 -5.95 -1.09 7.86
N ASP A 42 -6.93 -1.91 7.49
CA ASP A 42 -6.65 -3.22 6.93
C ASP A 42 -5.86 -3.06 5.63
N SER A 43 -4.73 -3.77 5.53
CA SER A 43 -3.91 -3.83 4.33
C SER A 43 -4.77 -4.30 3.14
N PHE A 44 -4.72 -3.59 2.03
CA PHE A 44 -5.50 -3.94 0.84
C PHE A 44 -4.65 -3.93 -0.42
N SER A 45 -4.98 -4.83 -1.34
CA SER A 45 -4.42 -4.84 -2.69
C SER A 45 -5.31 -4.07 -3.66
N GLY A 46 -4.68 -3.37 -4.60
CA GLY A 46 -5.31 -2.60 -5.65
C GLY A 46 -5.51 -1.12 -5.32
N PHE A 47 -5.90 -0.35 -6.34
CA PHE A 47 -6.19 1.06 -6.18
C PHE A 47 -7.61 1.26 -5.60
N ARG A 48 -7.69 1.60 -4.31
CA ARG A 48 -8.96 1.83 -3.60
C ARG A 48 -9.09 3.29 -3.17
N PRO A 49 -9.77 4.15 -3.96
CA PRO A 49 -9.92 5.56 -3.63
C PRO A 49 -10.70 5.80 -2.32
N ASP A 50 -11.63 4.90 -1.97
CA ASP A 50 -12.39 5.01 -0.73
C ASP A 50 -11.52 4.83 0.52
N ALA A 51 -10.58 3.88 0.49
CA ALA A 51 -9.64 3.66 1.59
C ALA A 51 -8.59 4.78 1.66
N LEU A 52 -8.14 5.30 0.51
CA LEU A 52 -7.25 6.46 0.46
C LEU A 52 -7.89 7.70 1.13
N LYS A 53 -9.19 7.92 0.95
CA LYS A 53 -9.91 9.01 1.63
C LYS A 53 -9.91 8.86 3.16
N GLN A 54 -9.88 7.63 3.69
CA GLN A 54 -9.80 7.40 5.14
C GLN A 54 -8.44 7.77 5.72
N LEU A 55 -7.38 7.71 4.91
CA LEU A 55 -6.02 8.11 5.31
C LEU A 55 -5.79 9.63 5.27
N ALA A 56 -6.66 10.35 4.56
CA ALA A 56 -6.57 11.79 4.34
C ALA A 56 -7.33 12.64 5.39
N VAL A 57 -7.70 12.04 6.53
CA VAL A 57 -8.43 12.69 7.64
C VAL A 57 -7.48 13.39 8.60
#